data_AF-A0A8U0W8N9-F1
#
_entry.id   AF-A0A8U0W8N9-F1
#
_cell.length_a   1.000
_cell.length_b   1.000
_cell.length_c   1.000
_cell.angle_alpha   90.00
_cell.angle_beta   90.00
_cell.angle_gamma   90.00
#
_symmetry.space_group_name_H-M   'P 1'
#
loop_
_entity.id
_entity.type
_entity.pdbx_description
1 polymer ?
#
loop_
_entity_poly.entity_id
_entity_poly.type
_entity_poly.pdbx_seq_one_letter_code
_entity_poly.pdbx_strand_id
1 'polypeptide(L)'
;MDAPAIDFTLPPDILRLTIGEPMYITDEELAPPPPPPPPPPKRKRPTKAEKMERRRREEIKFKQLEKREELKRELAMSKKSAKKAQQGWEDMCKGIKIKELRSELEEWEIKTGRILKQKDDKIALLIDDIIVTEEMHKRNYSTQIQVMEFLSDAMRAFHETAKLLYEAQASDMMHEFYDEIRDRDKVTNDIKVKCENVMHANNLVVEHQMLSDYHIFLDKRDDRVNTEIEKRYRLRESIITKMRFLQKQLTTFLESLRSASLDVHKYERVSQLMERQKNFVVESQKLNDVEARSSRIHIDLQRDILHVGAEAQRKIKDLRLEHAYFVQMRKNIENEMKQDRQETYEKLKILTFRCFQTNKKYKKLKKYGELLLSLAANCRKLQTESEKVVPWGDFEEAIDVKADQIAFKLNVLDLKSHVDLDEKELDAQIQLMSTFWRRQALAEAQIALLNEKKMKLEADNQKHINKIKRINKVADVAELTKTLTVDCIWPEHKAPPARCTQYTFVRPL
;
A
#
# COMPACT_ATOMS: atom_id res chain seq x y z
N MET A 1 -25.93 3.29 -6.55
CA MET A 1 -27.31 2.78 -6.40
C MET A 1 -27.55 1.87 -7.57
N ASP A 2 -27.79 0.59 -7.30
CA ASP A 2 -28.46 -0.37 -8.19
C ASP A 2 -28.63 -1.66 -7.38
N ALA A 3 -29.83 -2.25 -7.39
CA ALA A 3 -30.14 -3.47 -6.66
C ALA A 3 -31.01 -4.36 -7.55
N PRO A 4 -30.58 -5.59 -7.90
CA PRO A 4 -31.39 -6.49 -8.71
C PRO A 4 -32.56 -7.01 -7.87
N ALA A 5 -33.78 -6.88 -8.39
CA ALA A 5 -34.95 -7.53 -7.81
C ALA A 5 -34.82 -9.07 -7.94
N ILE A 6 -35.02 -9.79 -6.84
CA ILE A 6 -35.07 -11.25 -6.85
C ILE A 6 -36.54 -11.67 -6.81
N ASP A 7 -36.98 -12.29 -7.91
CA ASP A 7 -38.33 -12.80 -8.08
C ASP A 7 -38.52 -14.09 -7.28
N PHE A 8 -39.64 -14.21 -6.56
CA PHE A 8 -39.98 -15.38 -5.74
C PHE A 8 -41.40 -15.84 -6.07
N THR A 9 -41.50 -16.64 -7.12
CA THR A 9 -42.71 -17.37 -7.49
C THR A 9 -42.96 -18.53 -6.51
N LEU A 10 -44.19 -18.64 -6.02
CA LEU A 10 -44.69 -19.79 -5.26
C LEU A 10 -45.89 -20.40 -6.02
N PRO A 11 -45.96 -21.73 -6.17
CA PRO A 11 -47.02 -22.37 -6.93
C PRO A 11 -48.33 -22.47 -6.13
N PRO A 12 -49.49 -22.14 -6.72
CA PRO A 12 -50.80 -22.41 -6.13
C PRO A 12 -51.34 -23.75 -6.63
N ASP A 13 -51.33 -24.81 -5.82
CA ASP A 13 -52.07 -26.03 -6.15
C ASP A 13 -52.49 -26.86 -4.93
N ILE A 14 -53.41 -27.79 -5.18
CA ILE A 14 -54.05 -28.80 -4.30
C ILE A 14 -55.48 -28.46 -3.83
N LEU A 15 -56.38 -28.64 -4.81
CA LEU A 15 -57.57 -29.51 -4.75
C LEU A 15 -58.66 -29.27 -3.68
N ARG A 16 -59.84 -28.90 -4.19
CA ARG A 16 -61.13 -29.25 -3.58
C ARG A 16 -61.28 -30.78 -3.51
N LEU A 17 -61.75 -31.29 -2.38
CA LEU A 17 -62.24 -32.68 -2.25
C LEU A 17 -63.65 -32.69 -1.63
N THR A 18 -64.66 -32.56 -2.49
CA THR A 18 -66.03 -32.96 -2.17
C THR A 18 -66.20 -34.45 -2.46
N ILE A 19 -66.27 -35.26 -1.39
CA ILE A 19 -66.65 -36.68 -1.46
C ILE A 19 -68.12 -36.76 -1.03
N GLY A 20 -68.93 -37.56 -1.73
CA GLY A 20 -70.36 -37.69 -1.46
C GLY A 20 -70.83 -39.14 -1.36
N GLU A 21 -72.11 -39.27 -0.97
CA GLU A 21 -72.93 -40.50 -1.08
C GLU A 21 -72.50 -41.70 -0.20
N PRO A 22 -73.43 -42.62 0.16
CA PRO A 22 -74.24 -43.40 -0.78
C PRO A 22 -75.77 -43.33 -0.62
N MET A 23 -76.45 -43.70 -1.70
CA MET A 23 -77.88 -44.06 -1.77
C MET A 23 -78.15 -45.46 -1.20
N TYR A 24 -79.39 -45.71 -0.74
CA TYR A 24 -80.23 -46.88 -1.05
C TYR A 24 -81.70 -46.43 -0.82
N ILE A 25 -82.74 -46.60 -1.66
CA ILE A 25 -83.12 -47.61 -2.69
C ILE A 25 -83.56 -48.95 -2.04
N THR A 26 -84.76 -49.52 -2.25
CA THR A 26 -86.08 -49.06 -2.79
C THR A 26 -87.08 -48.88 -1.60
N ASP A 27 -88.42 -49.04 -1.58
CA ASP A 27 -89.54 -49.40 -2.48
C ASP A 27 -90.83 -48.66 -1.95
N GLU A 28 -91.90 -48.32 -2.68
CA GLU A 28 -92.38 -48.53 -4.06
C GLU A 28 -93.02 -49.90 -4.43
N GLU A 29 -94.34 -50.10 -4.18
CA GLU A 29 -95.32 -50.51 -5.22
C GLU A 29 -96.81 -50.45 -4.79
N LEU A 30 -97.66 -50.32 -5.81
CA LEU A 30 -99.11 -50.61 -5.97
C LEU A 30 -99.99 -50.98 -4.76
N ALA A 31 -101.01 -50.14 -4.52
CA ALA A 31 -102.38 -50.61 -4.23
C ALA A 31 -103.51 -49.65 -4.72
N PRO A 32 -103.74 -49.51 -6.04
CA PRO A 32 -105.00 -48.97 -6.57
C PRO A 32 -106.21 -49.86 -6.21
N PRO A 33 -107.47 -49.36 -6.28
CA PRO A 33 -108.60 -49.97 -5.56
C PRO A 33 -109.30 -51.15 -6.28
N PRO A 34 -109.56 -52.26 -5.56
CA PRO A 34 -110.55 -53.29 -5.93
C PRO A 34 -111.90 -53.11 -5.16
N PRO A 35 -113.00 -53.82 -5.57
CA PRO A 35 -114.26 -53.10 -5.86
C PRO A 35 -115.49 -53.65 -5.06
N PRO A 36 -116.78 -53.42 -5.45
CA PRO A 36 -117.91 -53.55 -4.51
C PRO A 36 -118.49 -54.97 -4.35
N PRO A 37 -119.02 -55.33 -3.16
CA PRO A 37 -119.86 -56.53 -2.96
C PRO A 37 -121.32 -56.34 -3.44
N PRO A 38 -121.88 -57.27 -4.26
CA PRO A 38 -123.27 -57.25 -4.76
C PRO A 38 -124.30 -57.93 -3.78
N PRO A 39 -125.62 -57.90 -4.06
CA PRO A 39 -126.67 -58.11 -3.04
C PRO A 39 -127.16 -59.57 -2.88
N PRO A 40 -127.63 -59.94 -1.67
CA PRO A 40 -128.98 -60.55 -1.54
C PRO A 40 -129.68 -60.15 -0.19
N PRO A 41 -130.62 -60.92 0.38
CA PRO A 41 -132.04 -60.99 -0.01
C PRO A 41 -133.02 -60.47 1.07
N LYS A 42 -134.32 -60.39 0.74
CA LYS A 42 -135.40 -60.04 1.69
C LYS A 42 -135.55 -61.09 2.80
N ARG A 43 -135.59 -60.70 4.09
CA ARG A 43 -136.68 -61.02 5.08
C ARG A 43 -136.43 -60.63 6.55
N LYS A 44 -137.54 -60.25 7.19
CA LYS A 44 -137.87 -60.26 8.64
C LYS A 44 -137.06 -59.34 9.59
N ARG A 45 -137.76 -58.77 10.59
CA ARG A 45 -137.24 -57.83 11.59
C ARG A 45 -136.66 -58.60 12.79
N PRO A 46 -135.38 -58.46 13.15
CA PRO A 46 -134.83 -59.06 14.37
C PRO A 46 -135.16 -58.26 15.64
N THR A 47 -135.00 -58.90 16.80
CA THR A 47 -135.51 -58.43 18.10
C THR A 47 -134.46 -57.60 18.87
N LYS A 48 -134.85 -56.97 19.99
CA LYS A 48 -134.07 -55.95 20.74
C LYS A 48 -132.63 -56.33 21.18
N ALA A 49 -132.21 -57.60 21.10
CA ALA A 49 -130.91 -58.07 21.59
C ALA A 49 -129.69 -57.48 20.85
N GLU A 50 -129.69 -57.48 19.51
CA GLU A 50 -128.51 -57.10 18.71
C GLU A 50 -128.05 -55.64 18.94
N LYS A 51 -128.98 -54.74 19.29
CA LYS A 51 -128.64 -53.34 19.61
C LYS A 51 -127.75 -53.20 20.85
N MET A 52 -127.80 -54.14 21.80
CA MET A 52 -126.93 -54.12 22.98
C MET A 52 -125.53 -54.64 22.67
N GLU A 53 -125.41 -55.68 21.85
CA GLU A 53 -124.10 -56.22 21.49
C GLU A 53 -123.33 -55.26 20.56
N ARG A 54 -124.03 -54.61 19.62
CA ARG A 54 -123.43 -53.58 18.78
C ARG A 54 -122.85 -52.42 19.59
N ARG A 55 -123.57 -51.94 20.63
CA ARG A 55 -123.06 -50.92 21.57
C ARG A 55 -121.78 -51.38 22.27
N ARG A 56 -121.73 -52.60 22.81
CA ARG A 56 -120.50 -53.17 23.40
C ARG A 56 -119.34 -53.20 22.40
N ARG A 57 -119.58 -53.55 21.13
CA ARG A 57 -118.54 -53.53 20.07
C ARG A 57 -118.09 -52.10 19.73
N GLU A 58 -118.99 -51.11 19.80
CA GLU A 58 -118.68 -49.69 19.63
C GLU A 58 -117.90 -49.12 20.84
N GLU A 59 -118.25 -49.48 22.07
CA GLU A 59 -117.53 -49.17 23.32
C GLU A 59 -116.11 -49.76 23.35
N ILE A 60 -115.94 -51.02 22.91
CA ILE A 60 -114.62 -51.67 22.80
C ILE A 60 -113.75 -50.93 21.77
N LYS A 61 -114.31 -50.52 20.63
CA LYS A 61 -113.59 -49.72 19.63
C LYS A 61 -113.25 -48.32 20.15
N PHE A 62 -114.12 -47.69 20.92
CA PHE A 62 -113.83 -46.41 21.57
C PHE A 62 -112.64 -46.52 22.51
N LYS A 63 -112.62 -47.53 23.41
CA LYS A 63 -111.49 -47.80 24.31
C LYS A 63 -110.19 -48.17 23.57
N GLN A 64 -110.27 -48.76 22.38
CA GLN A 64 -109.10 -49.00 21.50
C GLN A 64 -108.60 -47.71 20.82
N LEU A 65 -109.47 -46.76 20.51
CA LEU A 65 -109.10 -45.44 19.98
C LEU A 65 -108.49 -44.55 21.08
N GLU A 66 -109.10 -44.55 22.27
CA GLU A 66 -108.61 -43.88 23.48
C GLU A 66 -107.18 -44.31 23.80
N LYS A 67 -106.93 -45.63 23.93
CA LYS A 67 -105.57 -46.17 24.10
C LYS A 67 -104.61 -45.86 22.95
N ARG A 68 -105.11 -45.77 21.71
CA ARG A 68 -104.29 -45.34 20.56
C ARG A 68 -103.96 -43.85 20.61
N GLU A 69 -104.80 -43.01 21.20
CA GLU A 69 -104.48 -41.62 21.45
C GLU A 69 -103.51 -41.45 22.61
N GLU A 70 -103.69 -42.18 23.71
CA GLU A 70 -102.73 -42.24 24.82
C GLU A 70 -101.34 -42.62 24.31
N LEU A 71 -101.22 -43.75 23.60
CA LEU A 71 -99.96 -44.18 22.97
C LEU A 71 -99.40 -43.16 21.96
N LYS A 72 -100.26 -42.43 21.22
CA LYS A 72 -99.82 -41.33 20.33
C LYS A 72 -99.30 -40.13 21.12
N ARG A 73 -99.93 -39.76 22.24
CA ARG A 73 -99.50 -38.68 23.14
C ARG A 73 -98.18 -39.06 23.82
N GLU A 74 -98.05 -40.29 24.29
CA GLU A 74 -96.81 -40.85 24.84
C GLU A 74 -95.68 -40.88 23.79
N LEU A 75 -95.94 -41.38 22.57
CA LEU A 75 -94.96 -41.33 21.48
C LEU A 75 -94.60 -39.90 21.07
N ALA A 76 -95.54 -38.94 21.13
CA ALA A 76 -95.25 -37.52 20.88
C ALA A 76 -94.43 -36.88 22.00
N MET A 77 -94.70 -37.24 23.27
CA MET A 77 -93.91 -36.80 24.43
C MET A 77 -92.52 -37.44 24.43
N SER A 78 -92.41 -38.72 24.09
CA SER A 78 -91.14 -39.43 23.88
C SER A 78 -90.33 -38.79 22.75
N LYS A 79 -90.93 -38.50 21.58
CA LYS A 79 -90.26 -37.77 20.49
C LYS A 79 -89.85 -36.35 20.88
N LYS A 80 -90.63 -35.63 21.69
CA LYS A 80 -90.24 -34.32 22.26
C LYS A 80 -89.09 -34.45 23.26
N SER A 81 -89.09 -35.48 24.09
CA SER A 81 -88.03 -35.77 25.06
C SER A 81 -86.73 -36.15 24.35
N ALA A 82 -86.80 -37.06 23.36
CA ALA A 82 -85.67 -37.46 22.52
C ALA A 82 -85.07 -36.26 21.77
N LYS A 83 -85.89 -35.34 21.22
CA LYS A 83 -85.38 -34.11 20.62
C LYS A 83 -84.70 -33.18 21.63
N LYS A 84 -85.21 -33.04 22.86
CA LYS A 84 -84.54 -32.29 23.93
C LYS A 84 -83.22 -32.95 24.36
N ALA A 85 -83.18 -34.28 24.46
CA ALA A 85 -81.98 -35.04 24.79
C ALA A 85 -80.92 -34.92 23.67
N GLN A 86 -81.34 -34.99 22.40
CA GLN A 86 -80.48 -34.75 21.24
C GLN A 86 -79.93 -33.31 21.26
N GLN A 87 -80.76 -32.29 21.49
CA GLN A 87 -80.30 -30.91 21.61
C GLN A 87 -79.30 -30.74 22.77
N GLY A 88 -79.58 -31.30 23.95
CA GLY A 88 -78.64 -31.28 25.08
C GLY A 88 -77.33 -32.02 24.80
N TRP A 89 -77.36 -33.08 24.00
CA TRP A 89 -76.16 -33.79 23.55
C TRP A 89 -75.37 -33.00 22.50
N GLU A 90 -76.05 -32.44 21.49
CA GLU A 90 -75.44 -31.54 20.50
C GLU A 90 -74.80 -30.31 21.16
N ASP A 91 -75.45 -29.70 22.15
CA ASP A 91 -74.93 -28.55 22.88
C ASP A 91 -73.77 -28.93 23.82
N MET A 92 -73.77 -30.15 24.38
CA MET A 92 -72.62 -30.71 25.08
C MET A 92 -71.43 -30.93 24.13
N CYS A 93 -71.65 -31.51 22.95
CA CYS A 93 -70.63 -31.70 21.93
C CYS A 93 -70.07 -30.37 21.39
N LYS A 94 -70.93 -29.35 21.16
CA LYS A 94 -70.50 -27.98 20.85
C LYS A 94 -69.66 -27.42 21.98
N GLY A 95 -70.08 -27.59 23.24
CA GLY A 95 -69.36 -27.14 24.42
C GLY A 95 -67.98 -27.81 24.61
N ILE A 96 -67.82 -29.05 24.16
CA ILE A 96 -66.53 -29.76 24.13
C ILE A 96 -65.66 -29.25 22.97
N LYS A 97 -66.17 -29.25 21.72
CA LYS A 97 -65.38 -28.82 20.55
C LYS A 97 -64.99 -27.34 20.61
N ILE A 98 -65.79 -26.47 21.24
CA ILE A 98 -65.42 -25.06 21.50
C ILE A 98 -64.26 -24.94 22.50
N LYS A 99 -64.11 -25.87 23.45
CA LYS A 99 -62.94 -25.91 24.34
C LYS A 99 -61.71 -26.39 23.59
N GLU A 100 -61.84 -27.48 22.82
CA GLU A 100 -60.75 -28.00 21.97
C GLU A 100 -60.23 -26.92 21.01
N LEU A 101 -61.12 -26.24 20.27
CA LEU A 101 -60.74 -25.16 19.36
C LEU A 101 -60.09 -23.96 20.06
N ARG A 102 -60.38 -23.71 21.34
CA ARG A 102 -59.72 -22.67 22.13
C ARG A 102 -58.30 -23.09 22.53
N SER A 103 -58.11 -24.32 23.02
CA SER A 103 -56.77 -24.86 23.28
C SER A 103 -55.92 -24.96 22.01
N GLU A 104 -56.51 -25.39 20.88
CA GLU A 104 -55.84 -25.38 19.57
C GLU A 104 -55.42 -23.94 19.19
N LEU A 105 -56.29 -22.95 19.38
CA LEU A 105 -55.99 -21.53 19.09
C LEU A 105 -54.89 -20.97 19.99
N GLU A 106 -54.92 -21.27 21.29
CA GLU A 106 -53.88 -20.86 22.28
C GLU A 106 -52.52 -21.50 21.95
N GLU A 107 -52.49 -22.78 21.55
CA GLU A 107 -51.27 -23.43 21.06
C GLU A 107 -50.74 -22.78 19.76
N TRP A 108 -51.62 -22.45 18.82
CA TRP A 108 -51.25 -21.74 17.59
C TRP A 108 -50.78 -20.31 17.85
N GLU A 109 -51.34 -19.59 18.82
CA GLU A 109 -50.88 -18.27 19.27
C GLU A 109 -49.46 -18.38 19.84
N ILE A 110 -49.22 -19.29 20.78
CA ILE A 110 -47.90 -19.52 21.39
C ILE A 110 -46.87 -19.91 20.33
N LYS A 111 -47.23 -20.79 19.39
CA LYS A 111 -46.36 -21.25 18.30
C LYS A 111 -46.03 -20.13 17.32
N THR A 112 -47.03 -19.33 16.94
CA THR A 112 -46.86 -18.18 16.02
C THR A 112 -46.05 -17.07 16.68
N GLY A 113 -46.29 -16.77 17.96
CA GLY A 113 -45.53 -15.80 18.74
C GLY A 113 -44.06 -16.19 18.93
N ARG A 114 -43.74 -17.49 19.03
CA ARG A 114 -42.34 -17.96 18.99
C ARG A 114 -41.70 -17.75 17.62
N ILE A 115 -42.42 -18.02 16.54
CA ILE A 115 -41.92 -17.85 15.16
C ILE A 115 -41.75 -16.35 14.82
N LEU A 116 -42.64 -15.47 15.30
CA LEU A 116 -42.44 -14.02 15.18
C LEU A 116 -41.16 -13.60 15.89
N LYS A 117 -41.01 -13.91 17.18
CA LYS A 117 -39.80 -13.55 17.95
C LYS A 117 -38.52 -14.05 17.28
N GLN A 118 -38.47 -15.29 16.80
CA GLN A 118 -37.32 -15.81 16.06
C GLN A 118 -37.02 -15.05 14.75
N LYS A 119 -38.02 -14.47 14.09
CA LYS A 119 -37.83 -13.57 12.95
C LYS A 119 -37.39 -12.18 13.40
N ASP A 120 -37.99 -11.64 14.45
CA ASP A 120 -37.66 -10.32 15.00
C ASP A 120 -36.21 -10.29 15.54
N ASP A 121 -35.79 -11.32 16.28
CA ASP A 121 -34.42 -11.57 16.73
C ASP A 121 -33.45 -11.63 15.53
N LYS A 122 -33.86 -12.29 14.44
CA LYS A 122 -33.02 -12.42 13.23
C LYS A 122 -32.99 -11.13 12.40
N ILE A 123 -34.06 -10.33 12.41
CA ILE A 123 -34.10 -8.99 11.81
C ILE A 123 -33.20 -8.04 12.60
N ALA A 124 -33.26 -8.05 13.93
CA ALA A 124 -32.36 -7.26 14.78
C ALA A 124 -30.89 -7.58 14.50
N LEU A 125 -30.52 -8.87 14.49
CA LEU A 125 -29.16 -9.31 14.16
C LEU A 125 -28.71 -8.88 12.75
N LEU A 126 -29.61 -8.91 11.75
CA LEU A 126 -29.33 -8.41 10.41
C LEU A 126 -29.16 -6.88 10.37
N ILE A 127 -29.87 -6.12 11.21
CA ILE A 127 -29.69 -4.67 11.34
C ILE A 127 -28.33 -4.37 12.00
N ASP A 128 -27.94 -5.11 13.04
CA ASP A 128 -26.63 -4.98 13.68
C ASP A 128 -25.49 -5.31 12.70
N ASP A 129 -25.60 -6.40 11.92
CA ASP A 129 -24.65 -6.75 10.84
C ASP A 129 -24.55 -5.63 9.78
N ILE A 130 -25.67 -5.00 9.41
CA ILE A 130 -25.70 -3.86 8.48
C ILE A 130 -24.98 -2.64 9.08
N ILE A 131 -25.21 -2.32 10.35
CA ILE A 131 -24.54 -1.19 11.03
C ILE A 131 -23.03 -1.44 11.11
N VAL A 132 -22.60 -2.63 11.52
CA VAL A 132 -21.17 -2.99 11.62
C VAL A 132 -20.49 -2.95 10.26
N THR A 133 -21.13 -3.46 9.20
CA THR A 133 -20.57 -3.41 7.84
C THR A 133 -20.55 -1.99 7.28
N GLU A 134 -21.57 -1.16 7.53
CA GLU A 134 -21.56 0.25 7.14
C GLU A 134 -20.45 1.04 7.85
N GLU A 135 -20.23 0.81 9.16
CA GLU A 135 -19.09 1.39 9.86
C GLU A 135 -17.74 0.94 9.29
N MET A 136 -17.58 -0.35 8.95
CA MET A 136 -16.36 -0.84 8.31
C MET A 136 -16.15 -0.19 6.93
N HIS A 137 -17.21 -0.01 6.13
CA HIS A 137 -17.14 0.72 4.87
C HIS A 137 -16.74 2.19 5.08
N LYS A 138 -17.32 2.89 6.06
CA LYS A 138 -16.94 4.28 6.42
C LYS A 138 -15.47 4.39 6.82
N ARG A 139 -14.99 3.49 7.68
CA ARG A 139 -13.57 3.42 8.12
C ARG A 139 -12.63 3.16 6.94
N ASN A 140 -12.93 2.14 6.12
CA ASN A 140 -12.12 1.77 4.96
C ASN A 140 -12.06 2.91 3.92
N TYR A 141 -13.18 3.57 3.64
CA TYR A 141 -13.25 4.70 2.71
C TYR A 141 -12.47 5.92 3.24
N SER A 142 -12.55 6.22 4.55
CA SER A 142 -11.74 7.26 5.18
C SER A 142 -10.24 6.98 5.08
N THR A 143 -9.80 5.74 5.33
CA THR A 143 -8.38 5.37 5.14
C THR A 143 -7.95 5.40 3.68
N GLN A 144 -8.84 5.09 2.73
CA GLN A 144 -8.56 5.19 1.30
C GLN A 144 -8.38 6.65 0.87
N ILE A 145 -9.19 7.58 1.40
CA ILE A 145 -9.00 9.03 1.18
C ILE A 145 -7.63 9.48 1.69
N GLN A 146 -7.26 9.15 2.93
CA GLN A 146 -5.96 9.51 3.50
C GLN A 146 -4.76 9.00 2.67
N VAL A 147 -4.88 7.80 2.09
CA VAL A 147 -3.86 7.26 1.17
C VAL A 147 -3.81 8.01 -0.16
N MET A 148 -4.95 8.46 -0.70
CA MET A 148 -5.00 9.26 -1.92
C MET A 148 -4.50 10.70 -1.70
N GLU A 149 -4.79 11.30 -0.54
CA GLU A 149 -4.26 12.60 -0.12
C GLU A 149 -2.73 12.55 -0.01
N PHE A 150 -2.20 11.57 0.73
CA PHE A 150 -0.75 11.34 0.84
C PHE A 150 -0.07 11.12 -0.52
N LEU A 151 -0.71 10.35 -1.42
CA LEU A 151 -0.19 10.14 -2.78
C LEU A 151 -0.22 11.44 -3.61
N SER A 152 -1.24 12.27 -3.45
CA SER A 152 -1.36 13.56 -4.14
C SER A 152 -0.26 14.54 -3.70
N ASP A 153 -0.03 14.64 -2.39
CA ASP A 153 1.02 15.51 -1.85
C ASP A 153 2.42 15.00 -2.18
N ALA A 154 2.65 13.68 -2.16
CA ALA A 154 3.90 13.09 -2.64
C ALA A 154 4.14 13.38 -4.13
N MET A 155 3.12 13.23 -4.99
CA MET A 155 3.22 13.60 -6.41
C MET A 155 3.45 15.10 -6.61
N ARG A 156 2.84 15.97 -5.78
CA ARG A 156 3.09 17.42 -5.83
C ARG A 156 4.55 17.73 -5.48
N ALA A 157 5.08 17.15 -4.41
CA ALA A 157 6.49 17.31 -4.03
C ALA A 157 7.47 16.78 -5.11
N PHE A 158 7.15 15.66 -5.76
CA PHE A 158 7.93 15.17 -6.90
C PHE A 158 7.86 16.10 -8.12
N HIS A 159 6.71 16.71 -8.38
CA HIS A 159 6.56 17.68 -9.49
C HIS A 159 7.30 18.99 -9.20
N GLU A 160 7.19 19.53 -7.99
CA GLU A 160 7.89 20.74 -7.55
C GLU A 160 9.42 20.54 -7.54
N THR A 161 9.92 19.41 -7.03
CA THR A 161 11.36 19.13 -7.06
C THR A 161 11.88 18.90 -8.48
N ALA A 162 11.14 18.19 -9.34
CA ALA A 162 11.50 18.07 -10.76
C ALA A 162 11.50 19.43 -11.47
N LYS A 163 10.49 20.27 -11.21
CA LYS A 163 10.41 21.63 -11.77
C LYS A 163 11.61 22.48 -11.38
N LEU A 164 11.97 22.52 -10.09
CA LEU A 164 13.12 23.29 -9.61
C LEU A 164 14.45 22.81 -10.21
N LEU A 165 14.61 21.50 -10.43
CA LEU A 165 15.79 20.94 -11.10
C LEU A 165 15.87 21.37 -12.58
N TYR A 166 14.74 21.39 -13.30
CA TYR A 166 14.71 21.91 -14.67
C TYR A 166 14.92 23.42 -14.74
N GLU A 167 14.38 24.21 -13.81
CA GLU A 167 14.59 25.66 -13.74
C GLU A 167 16.06 25.99 -13.42
N ALA A 168 16.70 25.24 -12.53
CA ALA A 168 18.14 25.35 -12.27
C ALA A 168 18.98 24.97 -13.50
N GLN A 169 18.75 23.80 -14.10
CA GLN A 169 19.49 23.36 -15.29
C GLN A 169 19.34 24.33 -16.48
N ALA A 170 18.16 24.92 -16.67
CA ALA A 170 17.93 25.94 -17.69
C ALA A 170 18.65 27.26 -17.36
N SER A 171 18.70 27.66 -16.09
CA SER A 171 19.44 28.84 -15.63
C SER A 171 20.95 28.66 -15.85
N ASP A 172 21.51 27.51 -15.49
CA ASP A 172 22.93 27.20 -15.64
C ASP A 172 23.33 27.20 -17.13
N MET A 173 22.56 26.51 -17.99
CA MET A 173 22.78 26.49 -19.44
C MET A 173 22.68 27.88 -20.08
N MET A 174 21.74 28.72 -19.63
CA MET A 174 21.66 30.11 -20.09
C MET A 174 22.87 30.93 -19.65
N HIS A 175 23.40 30.70 -18.44
CA HIS A 175 24.61 31.36 -17.97
C HIS A 175 25.85 30.93 -18.75
N GLU A 176 25.98 29.63 -19.09
CA GLU A 176 27.04 29.13 -19.98
C GLU A 176 26.99 29.80 -21.36
N PHE A 177 25.81 29.95 -21.97
CA PHE A 177 25.65 30.66 -23.25
C PHE A 177 26.01 32.15 -23.15
N TYR A 178 25.61 32.86 -22.09
CA TYR A 178 26.00 34.26 -21.90
C TYR A 178 27.52 34.41 -21.70
N ASP A 179 28.16 33.45 -21.04
CA ASP A 179 29.60 33.42 -20.85
C ASP A 179 30.36 33.11 -22.15
N GLU A 180 29.86 32.19 -23.00
CA GLU A 180 30.43 31.95 -24.34
C GLU A 180 30.30 33.18 -25.24
N ILE A 181 29.13 33.84 -25.26
CA ILE A 181 28.92 35.07 -26.04
C ILE A 181 29.89 36.17 -25.61
N ARG A 182 30.01 36.42 -24.30
CA ARG A 182 30.93 37.42 -23.74
C ARG A 182 32.38 37.12 -24.11
N ASP A 183 32.78 35.86 -24.12
CA ASP A 183 34.16 35.47 -24.40
C ASP A 183 34.45 35.43 -25.92
N ARG A 184 33.44 35.16 -26.76
CA ARG A 184 33.45 35.45 -28.21
C ARG A 184 33.62 36.94 -28.51
N ASP A 185 32.92 37.81 -27.78
CA ASP A 185 33.02 39.27 -27.95
C ASP A 185 34.43 39.77 -27.59
N LYS A 186 35.01 39.27 -26.48
CA LYS A 186 36.42 39.53 -26.12
C LYS A 186 37.36 39.14 -27.28
N VAL A 187 37.26 37.89 -27.77
CA VAL A 187 38.12 37.39 -28.87
C VAL A 187 37.93 38.20 -30.15
N THR A 188 36.70 38.59 -30.48
CA THR A 188 36.39 39.41 -31.66
C THR A 188 36.97 40.82 -31.54
N ASN A 189 36.88 41.44 -30.37
CA ASN A 189 37.51 42.74 -30.09
C ASN A 189 39.05 42.65 -30.12
N ASP A 190 39.62 41.58 -29.56
CA ASP A 190 41.06 41.30 -29.61
C ASP A 190 41.58 41.16 -31.05
N ILE A 191 40.82 40.48 -31.91
CA ILE A 191 41.11 40.38 -33.34
C ILE A 191 41.00 41.75 -34.02
N LYS A 192 39.96 42.53 -33.72
CA LYS A 192 39.76 43.89 -34.25
C LYS A 192 40.94 44.80 -33.92
N VAL A 193 41.37 44.85 -32.66
CA VAL A 193 42.54 45.63 -32.21
C VAL A 193 43.84 45.16 -32.87
N LYS A 194 44.02 43.84 -33.05
CA LYS A 194 45.18 43.29 -33.79
C LYS A 194 45.17 43.71 -35.27
N CYS A 195 44.01 43.70 -35.93
CA CYS A 195 43.85 44.19 -37.29
C CYS A 195 44.13 45.70 -37.40
N GLU A 196 43.60 46.51 -36.48
CA GLU A 196 43.85 47.97 -36.42
C GLU A 196 45.35 48.27 -36.24
N ASN A 197 46.03 47.55 -35.36
CA ASN A 197 47.49 47.66 -35.17
C ASN A 197 48.29 47.24 -36.42
N VAL A 198 47.88 46.17 -37.12
CA VAL A 198 48.52 45.74 -38.37
C VAL A 198 48.29 46.75 -39.50
N MET A 199 47.09 47.34 -39.61
CA MET A 199 46.81 48.41 -40.57
C MET A 199 47.64 49.66 -40.27
N HIS A 200 47.77 50.06 -39.00
CA HIS A 200 48.64 51.17 -38.61
C HIS A 200 50.12 50.92 -38.95
N ALA A 201 50.64 49.73 -38.61
CA ALA A 201 52.01 49.34 -38.94
C ALA A 201 52.26 49.30 -40.47
N ASN A 202 51.30 48.77 -41.24
CA ASN A 202 51.38 48.75 -42.70
C ASN A 202 51.38 50.17 -43.29
N ASN A 203 50.52 51.07 -42.80
CA ASN A 203 50.50 52.47 -43.26
C ASN A 203 51.84 53.16 -43.00
N LEU A 204 52.44 52.95 -41.84
CA LEU A 204 53.74 53.53 -41.47
C LEU A 204 54.90 52.96 -42.31
N VAL A 205 54.84 51.67 -42.67
CA VAL A 205 55.79 51.06 -43.63
C VAL A 205 55.59 51.63 -45.05
N VAL A 206 54.35 51.83 -45.50
CA VAL A 206 54.05 52.45 -46.80
C VAL A 206 54.53 53.91 -46.85
N GLU A 207 54.35 54.68 -45.77
CA GLU A 207 54.86 56.06 -45.68
C GLU A 207 56.40 56.09 -45.78
N HIS A 208 57.10 55.22 -45.04
CA HIS A 208 58.55 55.08 -45.17
C HIS A 208 58.98 54.60 -46.57
N GLN A 209 58.23 53.71 -47.23
CA GLN A 209 58.52 53.29 -48.60
C GLN A 209 58.34 54.44 -49.59
N MET A 210 57.28 55.25 -49.48
CA MET A 210 57.07 56.42 -50.33
C MET A 210 58.16 57.48 -50.15
N LEU A 211 58.64 57.67 -48.91
CA LEU A 211 59.82 58.51 -48.63
C LEU A 211 61.09 57.92 -49.26
N SER A 212 61.31 56.60 -49.17
CA SER A 212 62.46 55.93 -49.79
C SER A 212 62.43 56.05 -51.33
N ASP A 213 61.28 55.79 -51.94
CA ASP A 213 61.07 55.91 -53.39
C ASP A 213 61.28 57.34 -53.89
N TYR A 214 60.93 58.35 -53.07
CA TYR A 214 61.21 59.75 -53.35
C TYR A 214 62.72 60.07 -53.32
N HIS A 215 63.47 59.54 -52.36
CA HIS A 215 64.95 59.67 -52.36
C HIS A 215 65.56 58.98 -53.59
N ILE A 216 65.14 57.76 -53.90
CA ILE A 216 65.58 57.02 -55.11
C ILE A 216 65.24 57.78 -56.40
N PHE A 217 64.14 58.55 -56.43
CA PHE A 217 63.80 59.42 -57.55
C PHE A 217 64.74 60.65 -57.66
N LEU A 218 65.15 61.23 -56.53
CA LEU A 218 66.16 62.30 -56.50
C LEU A 218 67.53 61.78 -56.96
N ASP A 219 67.99 60.63 -56.45
CA ASP A 219 69.24 60.00 -56.86
C ASP A 219 69.27 59.75 -58.38
N LYS A 220 68.21 59.15 -58.93
CA LYS A 220 68.07 58.91 -60.38
C LYS A 220 67.99 60.19 -61.21
N ARG A 221 67.50 61.29 -60.63
CA ARG A 221 67.49 62.61 -61.27
C ARG A 221 68.91 63.19 -61.32
N ASP A 222 69.67 63.07 -60.24
CA ASP A 222 71.02 63.60 -60.17
C ASP A 222 72.01 62.74 -60.95
N ASP A 223 71.85 61.41 -61.00
CA ASP A 223 72.52 60.52 -61.97
C ASP A 223 72.23 60.93 -63.41
N ARG A 224 70.99 61.34 -63.73
CA ARG A 224 70.66 61.86 -65.06
C ARG A 224 71.35 63.20 -65.34
N VAL A 225 71.47 64.08 -64.35
CA VAL A 225 72.24 65.34 -64.49
C VAL A 225 73.74 65.05 -64.66
N ASN A 226 74.29 64.16 -63.85
CA ASN A 226 75.70 63.74 -63.88
C ASN A 226 76.04 63.06 -65.21
N THR A 227 75.20 62.18 -65.73
CA THR A 227 75.41 61.55 -67.05
C THR A 227 75.25 62.54 -68.21
N GLU A 228 74.42 63.59 -68.11
CA GLU A 228 74.44 64.70 -69.09
C GLU A 228 75.68 65.60 -68.96
N ILE A 229 76.21 65.80 -67.76
CA ILE A 229 77.50 66.49 -67.53
C ILE A 229 78.64 65.67 -68.13
N GLU A 230 78.68 64.35 -67.89
CA GLU A 230 79.62 63.44 -68.54
C GLU A 230 79.48 63.45 -70.05
N LYS A 231 78.27 63.39 -70.62
CA LYS A 231 78.07 63.51 -72.08
C LYS A 231 78.63 64.82 -72.61
N ARG A 232 78.49 65.95 -71.88
CA ARG A 232 79.11 67.24 -72.26
C ARG A 232 80.65 67.17 -72.22
N TYR A 233 81.25 66.50 -71.24
CA TYR A 233 82.70 66.28 -71.21
C TYR A 233 83.18 65.33 -72.33
N ARG A 234 82.55 64.16 -72.48
CA ARG A 234 82.83 63.20 -73.57
C ARG A 234 82.61 63.81 -74.96
N LEU A 235 81.63 64.70 -75.12
CA LEU A 235 81.43 65.46 -76.36
C LEU A 235 82.55 66.50 -76.58
N ARG A 236 82.98 67.21 -75.54
CA ARG A 236 84.14 68.12 -75.60
C ARG A 236 85.41 67.36 -76.01
N GLU A 237 85.67 66.21 -75.41
CA GLU A 237 86.78 65.34 -75.79
C GLU A 237 86.61 64.74 -77.19
N SER A 238 85.39 64.37 -77.59
CA SER A 238 85.08 63.92 -78.96
C SER A 238 85.35 65.03 -79.98
N ILE A 239 85.06 66.29 -79.66
CA ILE A 239 85.36 67.45 -80.52
C ILE A 239 86.88 67.67 -80.58
N ILE A 240 87.59 67.63 -79.44
CA ILE A 240 89.06 67.77 -79.39
C ILE A 240 89.75 66.63 -80.18
N THR A 241 89.31 65.39 -80.00
CA THR A 241 89.84 64.24 -80.74
C THR A 241 89.44 64.26 -82.21
N LYS A 242 88.23 64.70 -82.58
CA LYS A 242 87.85 64.94 -83.98
C LYS A 242 88.63 66.08 -84.62
N MET A 243 88.98 67.15 -83.91
CA MET A 243 89.87 68.19 -84.43
C MET A 243 91.28 67.63 -84.68
N ARG A 244 91.87 66.91 -83.72
CA ARG A 244 93.15 66.21 -83.90
C ARG A 244 93.10 65.16 -85.01
N PHE A 245 91.96 64.48 -85.17
CA PHE A 245 91.76 63.47 -86.20
C PHE A 245 91.50 64.07 -87.58
N LEU A 246 90.80 65.19 -87.71
CA LEU A 246 90.67 65.94 -88.97
C LEU A 246 92.03 66.53 -89.39
N GLN A 247 92.80 67.06 -88.44
CA GLN A 247 94.19 67.46 -88.67
C GLN A 247 95.03 66.27 -89.17
N LYS A 248 94.86 65.08 -88.57
CA LYS A 248 95.57 63.86 -88.99
C LYS A 248 95.06 63.30 -90.32
N GLN A 249 93.76 63.34 -90.59
CA GLN A 249 93.16 62.96 -91.87
C GLN A 249 93.53 63.92 -92.99
N LEU A 250 93.76 65.21 -92.71
CA LEU A 250 94.27 66.13 -93.72
C LEU A 250 95.66 65.69 -94.20
N THR A 251 96.54 65.27 -93.28
CA THR A 251 97.81 64.61 -93.65
C THR A 251 97.59 63.24 -94.31
N THR A 252 96.76 62.35 -93.77
CA THR A 252 96.61 60.99 -94.30
C THR A 252 95.78 60.92 -95.59
N PHE A 253 94.98 61.93 -95.93
CA PHE A 253 94.28 62.02 -97.22
C PHE A 253 95.22 62.46 -98.35
N LEU A 254 96.19 63.34 -98.05
CA LEU A 254 97.33 63.61 -98.94
C LEU A 254 98.16 62.33 -99.18
N GLU A 255 98.23 61.42 -98.21
CA GLU A 255 98.92 60.13 -98.34
C GLU A 255 98.05 59.05 -99.02
N SER A 256 96.73 59.01 -98.78
CA SER A 256 95.83 57.95 -99.28
C SER A 256 95.31 58.19 -100.69
N LEU A 257 95.26 59.45 -101.16
CA LEU A 257 95.11 59.76 -102.59
C LEU A 257 96.23 59.12 -103.44
N ARG A 258 97.35 58.72 -102.83
CA ARG A 258 98.48 58.09 -103.52
C ARG A 258 98.27 56.59 -103.79
N SER A 259 97.39 55.89 -103.07
CA SER A 259 97.25 54.42 -103.23
C SER A 259 96.05 53.80 -102.49
N ALA A 260 94.87 53.69 -103.14
CA ALA A 260 93.86 52.66 -102.82
C ALA A 260 92.75 52.53 -103.88
N SER A 261 92.39 51.30 -104.23
CA SER A 261 91.01 50.88 -104.55
C SER A 261 90.83 49.42 -104.10
N LEU A 262 89.60 49.03 -103.75
CA LEU A 262 89.29 47.74 -103.12
C LEU A 262 87.81 47.37 -103.39
N ASP A 263 87.49 46.08 -103.47
CA ASP A 263 86.22 45.56 -103.99
C ASP A 263 85.36 44.81 -102.94
N VAL A 264 84.05 44.72 -103.21
CA VAL A 264 82.95 44.67 -102.22
C VAL A 264 82.27 43.30 -102.08
N HIS A 265 82.41 42.39 -103.05
CA HIS A 265 81.52 41.23 -103.26
C HIS A 265 81.48 40.10 -102.18
N LYS A 266 82.06 40.28 -100.98
CA LYS A 266 82.04 39.24 -99.92
C LYS A 266 80.79 39.24 -99.02
N TYR A 267 79.95 40.28 -99.05
CA TYR A 267 78.94 40.51 -98.00
C TYR A 267 77.65 39.67 -98.14
N GLU A 268 77.13 39.51 -99.36
CA GLU A 268 75.77 38.96 -99.58
C GLU A 268 75.62 37.48 -99.18
N ARG A 269 76.67 36.67 -99.38
CA ARG A 269 76.62 35.21 -99.18
C ARG A 269 76.46 34.81 -97.70
N VAL A 270 76.79 35.70 -96.77
CA VAL A 270 76.64 35.48 -95.32
C VAL A 270 75.19 35.68 -94.88
N SER A 271 74.47 36.64 -95.48
CA SER A 271 73.11 37.01 -95.06
C SER A 271 72.10 35.87 -95.25
N GLN A 272 72.21 35.13 -96.35
CA GLN A 272 71.24 34.08 -96.71
C GLN A 272 71.28 32.83 -95.80
N LEU A 273 72.37 32.63 -95.05
CA LEU A 273 72.51 31.48 -94.14
C LEU A 273 71.85 31.74 -92.77
N MET A 274 71.90 32.98 -92.25
CA MET A 274 71.33 33.33 -90.96
C MET A 274 69.79 33.20 -90.94
N GLU A 275 69.11 33.54 -92.04
CA GLU A 275 67.64 33.53 -92.12
C GLU A 275 67.05 32.13 -91.86
N ARG A 276 67.71 31.06 -92.36
CA ARG A 276 67.24 29.67 -92.18
C ARG A 276 67.44 29.17 -90.75
N GLN A 277 68.54 29.55 -90.10
CA GLN A 277 68.86 29.11 -88.74
C GLN A 277 67.87 29.69 -87.71
N LYS A 278 67.45 30.94 -87.91
CA LYS A 278 66.48 31.67 -87.08
C LYS A 278 65.13 30.93 -86.93
N ASN A 279 64.59 30.39 -88.03
CA ASN A 279 63.26 29.76 -88.02
C ASN A 279 63.23 28.44 -87.24
N PHE A 280 64.31 27.66 -87.28
CA PHE A 280 64.41 26.39 -86.53
C PHE A 280 64.40 26.61 -85.00
N VAL A 281 65.08 27.66 -84.53
CA VAL A 281 65.12 28.02 -83.10
C VAL A 281 63.73 28.39 -82.56
N VAL A 282 62.94 29.13 -83.35
CA VAL A 282 61.60 29.59 -82.94
C VAL A 282 60.61 28.42 -82.77
N GLU A 283 60.67 27.39 -83.62
CA GLU A 283 59.84 26.19 -83.45
C GLU A 283 60.25 25.38 -82.22
N SER A 284 61.55 25.16 -82.02
CA SER A 284 62.07 24.42 -80.86
C SER A 284 61.71 25.10 -79.52
N GLN A 285 61.74 26.43 -79.47
CA GLN A 285 61.41 27.20 -78.27
C GLN A 285 59.94 27.03 -77.87
N LYS A 286 58.99 27.05 -78.81
CA LYS A 286 57.56 26.82 -78.53
C LYS A 286 57.30 25.45 -77.90
N LEU A 287 58.00 24.41 -78.35
CA LEU A 287 57.83 23.06 -77.84
C LEU A 287 58.34 22.94 -76.40
N ASN A 288 59.54 23.49 -76.14
CA ASN A 288 60.12 23.57 -74.80
C ASN A 288 59.22 24.37 -73.83
N ASP A 289 58.61 25.47 -74.29
CA ASP A 289 57.64 26.24 -73.50
C ASP A 289 56.38 25.43 -73.12
N VAL A 290 55.92 24.50 -73.97
CA VAL A 290 54.82 23.58 -73.65
C VAL A 290 55.26 22.54 -72.62
N GLU A 291 56.41 21.90 -72.85
CA GLU A 291 56.98 20.90 -71.94
C GLU A 291 57.22 21.49 -70.55
N ALA A 292 57.89 22.64 -70.45
CA ALA A 292 58.14 23.34 -69.21
C ALA A 292 56.86 23.84 -68.50
N ARG A 293 55.72 23.99 -69.19
CA ARG A 293 54.42 24.19 -68.52
C ARG A 293 53.87 22.89 -67.96
N SER A 294 53.95 21.79 -68.72
CA SER A 294 53.54 20.45 -68.28
C SER A 294 54.30 20.00 -67.02
N SER A 295 55.62 20.15 -67.00
CA SER A 295 56.46 19.79 -65.85
C SER A 295 56.12 20.60 -64.60
N ARG A 296 55.79 21.89 -64.73
CA ARG A 296 55.34 22.72 -63.59
C ARG A 296 54.02 22.21 -63.02
N ILE A 297 53.01 21.99 -63.86
CA ILE A 297 51.72 21.43 -63.46
C ILE A 297 51.89 20.07 -62.76
N HIS A 298 52.77 19.20 -63.26
CA HIS A 298 53.08 17.92 -62.61
C HIS A 298 53.73 18.09 -61.23
N ILE A 299 54.70 19.00 -61.09
CA ILE A 299 55.38 19.27 -59.81
C ILE A 299 54.40 19.86 -58.78
N ASP A 300 53.53 20.76 -59.20
CA ASP A 300 52.55 21.39 -58.31
C ASP A 300 51.46 20.38 -57.90
N LEU A 301 50.91 19.59 -58.83
CA LEU A 301 50.01 18.47 -58.49
C LEU A 301 50.65 17.45 -57.54
N GLN A 302 51.94 17.14 -57.73
CA GLN A 302 52.67 16.24 -56.83
C GLN A 302 52.85 16.85 -55.44
N ARG A 303 53.05 18.17 -55.33
CA ARG A 303 53.08 18.89 -54.04
C ARG A 303 51.72 18.83 -53.35
N ASP A 304 50.64 19.07 -54.08
CA ASP A 304 49.27 19.08 -53.55
C ASP A 304 48.83 17.69 -53.06
N ILE A 305 49.16 16.63 -53.81
CA ILE A 305 48.93 15.23 -53.38
C ILE A 305 49.66 14.92 -52.07
N LEU A 306 50.92 15.38 -51.92
CA LEU A 306 51.68 15.21 -50.67
C LEU A 306 51.12 16.05 -49.52
N HIS A 307 50.63 17.28 -49.79
CA HIS A 307 50.00 18.15 -48.80
C HIS A 307 48.71 17.52 -48.25
N VAL A 308 47.76 17.19 -49.14
CA VAL A 308 46.49 16.56 -48.80
C VAL A 308 46.71 15.20 -48.11
N GLY A 309 47.72 14.43 -48.55
CA GLY A 309 48.12 13.19 -47.89
C GLY A 309 48.60 13.41 -46.45
N ALA A 310 49.42 14.43 -46.20
CA ALA A 310 49.90 14.78 -44.86
C ALA A 310 48.77 15.30 -43.95
N GLU A 311 47.87 16.13 -44.47
CA GLU A 311 46.69 16.62 -43.73
C GLU A 311 45.71 15.50 -43.38
N ALA A 312 45.44 14.59 -44.32
CA ALA A 312 44.63 13.40 -44.06
C ALA A 312 45.28 12.50 -42.99
N GLN A 313 46.60 12.31 -43.02
CA GLN A 313 47.30 11.54 -41.98
C GLN A 313 47.26 12.21 -40.61
N ARG A 314 47.36 13.54 -40.51
CA ARG A 314 47.16 14.30 -39.26
C ARG A 314 45.74 14.06 -38.73
N LYS A 315 44.72 14.35 -39.54
CA LYS A 315 43.31 14.16 -39.15
C LYS A 315 42.99 12.72 -38.74
N ILE A 316 43.55 11.71 -39.40
CA ILE A 316 43.42 10.30 -39.01
C ILE A 316 44.10 10.00 -37.67
N LYS A 317 45.27 10.61 -37.38
CA LYS A 317 45.94 10.48 -36.09
C LYS A 317 45.13 11.13 -34.97
N ASP A 318 44.59 12.32 -35.22
CA ASP A 318 43.85 13.09 -34.22
C ASP A 318 42.51 12.38 -33.88
N LEU A 319 41.75 11.95 -34.88
CA LEU A 319 40.55 11.12 -34.71
C LEU A 319 40.84 9.78 -33.97
N ARG A 320 42.03 9.20 -34.14
CA ARG A 320 42.45 8.00 -33.38
C ARG A 320 42.74 8.30 -31.91
N LEU A 321 43.28 9.49 -31.60
CA LEU A 321 43.50 9.94 -30.22
C LEU A 321 42.17 10.27 -29.53
N GLU A 322 41.26 10.97 -30.22
CA GLU A 322 39.89 11.20 -29.74
C GLU A 322 39.14 9.88 -29.47
N HIS A 323 39.17 8.93 -30.43
CA HIS A 323 38.56 7.62 -30.25
C HIS A 323 39.16 6.85 -29.08
N ALA A 324 40.48 6.88 -28.90
CA ALA A 324 41.14 6.25 -27.75
C ALA A 324 40.73 6.90 -26.42
N TYR A 325 40.63 8.23 -26.38
CA TYR A 325 40.14 8.99 -25.23
C TYR A 325 38.69 8.62 -24.88
N PHE A 326 37.77 8.64 -25.84
CA PHE A 326 36.37 8.28 -25.59
C PHE A 326 36.18 6.81 -25.19
N VAL A 327 36.96 5.88 -25.75
CA VAL A 327 36.97 4.47 -25.33
C VAL A 327 37.45 4.33 -23.88
N GLN A 328 38.49 5.06 -23.47
CA GLN A 328 38.97 5.05 -22.09
C GLN A 328 37.98 5.72 -21.14
N MET A 329 37.38 6.86 -21.51
CA MET A 329 36.36 7.55 -20.72
C MET A 329 35.14 6.65 -20.50
N ARG A 330 34.64 5.99 -21.55
CA ARG A 330 33.56 5.00 -21.45
C ARG A 330 33.93 3.86 -20.51
N LYS A 331 35.18 3.37 -20.55
CA LYS A 331 35.67 2.30 -19.68
C LYS A 331 35.79 2.74 -18.22
N ASN A 332 36.14 4.00 -17.95
CA ASN A 332 36.13 4.57 -16.59
C ASN A 332 34.69 4.59 -16.04
N ILE A 333 33.75 5.18 -16.79
CA ILE A 333 32.32 5.21 -16.43
C ILE A 333 31.77 3.79 -16.21
N GLU A 334 32.11 2.83 -17.08
CA GLU A 334 31.68 1.42 -16.93
C GLU A 334 32.24 0.74 -15.68
N ASN A 335 33.40 1.19 -15.16
CA ASN A 335 33.98 0.70 -13.91
C ASN A 335 33.35 1.40 -12.70
N GLU A 336 33.14 2.71 -12.76
CA GLU A 336 32.43 3.49 -11.72
C GLU A 336 31.01 2.94 -11.50
N MET A 337 30.24 2.73 -12.58
CA MET A 337 28.92 2.09 -12.52
C MET A 337 28.93 0.66 -11.95
N LYS A 338 30.07 -0.08 -12.02
CA LYS A 338 30.22 -1.39 -11.39
C LYS A 338 30.55 -1.24 -9.90
N GLN A 339 31.39 -0.28 -9.53
CA GLN A 339 31.68 0.03 -8.13
C GLN A 339 30.40 0.50 -7.41
N ASP A 340 29.65 1.46 -7.97
CA ASP A 340 28.39 1.93 -7.42
C ASP A 340 27.38 0.79 -7.21
N ARG A 341 27.30 -0.14 -8.18
CA ARG A 341 26.44 -1.34 -8.06
C ARG A 341 26.89 -2.28 -6.94
N GLN A 342 28.19 -2.44 -6.74
CA GLN A 342 28.73 -3.25 -5.64
C GLN A 342 28.49 -2.56 -4.28
N GLU A 343 28.79 -1.26 -4.18
CA GLU A 343 28.58 -0.49 -2.96
C GLU A 343 27.11 -0.40 -2.57
N THR A 344 26.20 -0.17 -3.52
CA THR A 344 24.74 -0.16 -3.24
C THR A 344 24.24 -1.54 -2.84
N TYR A 345 24.74 -2.62 -3.44
CA TYR A 345 24.45 -4.00 -3.00
C TYR A 345 24.93 -4.26 -1.56
N GLU A 346 26.14 -3.82 -1.19
CA GLU A 346 26.67 -3.97 0.17
C GLU A 346 25.92 -3.12 1.20
N LYS A 347 25.61 -1.86 0.88
CA LYS A 347 24.77 -0.96 1.68
C LYS A 347 23.38 -1.59 1.90
N LEU A 348 22.76 -2.15 0.87
CA LEU A 348 21.47 -2.86 0.94
C LEU A 348 21.56 -4.15 1.77
N LYS A 349 22.63 -4.93 1.65
CA LYS A 349 22.90 -6.15 2.44
C LYS A 349 23.02 -5.83 3.93
N ILE A 350 23.75 -4.77 4.28
CA ILE A 350 23.89 -4.28 5.67
C ILE A 350 22.53 -3.81 6.20
N LEU A 351 21.80 -2.99 5.44
CA LEU A 351 20.47 -2.50 5.82
C LEU A 351 19.49 -3.67 6.06
N THR A 352 19.41 -4.61 5.13
CA THR A 352 18.54 -5.80 5.22
C THR A 352 18.87 -6.63 6.48
N PHE A 353 20.15 -6.82 6.79
CA PHE A 353 20.60 -7.53 7.99
C PHE A 353 20.22 -6.78 9.29
N ARG A 354 20.40 -5.46 9.34
CA ARG A 354 20.00 -4.62 10.49
C ARG A 354 18.48 -4.61 10.68
N CYS A 355 17.71 -4.50 9.60
CA CYS A 355 16.25 -4.60 9.61
C CYS A 355 15.78 -5.97 10.12
N PHE A 356 16.43 -7.07 9.68
CA PHE A 356 16.12 -8.42 10.17
C PHE A 356 16.45 -8.58 11.67
N GLN A 357 17.59 -8.10 12.14
CA GLN A 357 17.93 -8.10 13.59
C GLN A 357 16.89 -7.32 14.40
N THR A 358 16.50 -6.14 13.93
CA THR A 358 15.54 -5.25 14.60
C THR A 358 14.14 -5.85 14.62
N ASN A 359 13.69 -6.43 13.51
CA ASN A 359 12.43 -7.19 13.43
C ASN A 359 12.47 -8.43 14.37
N LYS A 360 13.61 -9.12 14.49
CA LYS A 360 13.80 -10.22 15.46
C LYS A 360 13.73 -9.73 16.93
N LYS A 361 14.22 -8.51 17.24
CA LYS A 361 14.01 -7.87 18.55
C LYS A 361 12.53 -7.55 18.79
N TYR A 362 11.86 -6.87 17.85
CA TYR A 362 10.42 -6.56 17.98
C TYR A 362 9.54 -7.80 18.08
N LYS A 363 9.85 -8.89 17.37
CA LYS A 363 9.15 -10.17 17.50
C LYS A 363 9.36 -10.84 18.87
N LYS A 364 10.49 -10.62 19.56
CA LYS A 364 10.65 -10.99 20.97
C LYS A 364 9.79 -10.10 21.87
N LEU A 365 9.87 -8.77 21.70
CA LEU A 365 9.12 -7.80 22.51
C LEU A 365 7.61 -8.03 22.42
N LYS A 366 7.08 -8.26 21.21
CA LYS A 366 5.68 -8.65 21.00
C LYS A 366 5.31 -9.92 21.79
N LYS A 367 6.14 -10.97 21.76
CA LYS A 367 5.89 -12.19 22.55
C LYS A 367 5.91 -11.95 24.07
N TYR A 368 6.77 -11.06 24.57
CA TYR A 368 6.74 -10.66 25.99
C TYR A 368 5.48 -9.87 26.32
N GLY A 369 5.01 -8.98 25.44
CA GLY A 369 3.74 -8.28 25.58
C GLY A 369 2.52 -9.21 25.54
N GLU A 370 2.48 -10.16 24.59
CA GLU A 370 1.45 -11.21 24.51
C GLU A 370 1.43 -12.08 25.77
N LEU A 371 2.61 -12.47 26.29
CA LEU A 371 2.73 -13.19 27.55
C LEU A 371 2.22 -12.35 28.72
N LEU A 372 2.63 -11.09 28.85
CA LEU A 372 2.20 -10.18 29.92
C LEU A 372 0.68 -9.96 29.90
N LEU A 373 0.08 -9.77 28.73
CA LEU A 373 -1.37 -9.67 28.56
C LEU A 373 -2.07 -10.97 28.92
N SER A 374 -1.51 -12.13 28.56
CA SER A 374 -2.08 -13.44 28.94
C SER A 374 -2.00 -13.69 30.46
N LEU A 375 -0.93 -13.25 31.11
CA LEU A 375 -0.77 -13.30 32.57
C LEU A 375 -1.76 -12.35 33.25
N ALA A 376 -1.85 -11.09 32.81
CA ALA A 376 -2.81 -10.12 33.33
C ALA A 376 -4.26 -10.60 33.18
N ALA A 377 -4.62 -11.20 32.04
CA ALA A 377 -5.94 -11.80 31.81
C ALA A 377 -6.20 -13.02 32.73
N ASN A 378 -5.18 -13.82 33.06
CA ASN A 378 -5.32 -14.92 34.01
C ASN A 378 -5.40 -14.43 35.47
N CYS A 379 -4.59 -13.44 35.87
CA CYS A 379 -4.70 -12.78 37.17
C CYS A 379 -6.08 -12.12 37.35
N ARG A 380 -6.63 -11.48 36.31
CA ARG A 380 -7.98 -10.88 36.36
C ARG A 380 -9.10 -11.91 36.56
N LYS A 381 -8.91 -13.20 36.26
CA LYS A 381 -9.89 -14.25 36.61
C LYS A 381 -9.93 -14.52 38.13
N LEU A 382 -8.81 -14.33 38.83
CA LEU A 382 -8.67 -14.57 40.27
C LEU A 382 -9.08 -13.36 41.13
N GLN A 383 -9.19 -12.18 40.53
CA GLN A 383 -9.66 -10.96 41.20
C GLN A 383 -11.16 -11.02 41.53
N THR A 384 -11.55 -10.35 42.61
CA THR A 384 -12.95 -10.19 43.00
C THR A 384 -13.71 -9.25 42.05
N GLU A 385 -15.04 -9.34 42.00
CA GLU A 385 -15.84 -8.39 41.19
C GLU A 385 -15.68 -6.94 41.69
N SER A 386 -15.52 -6.73 42.99
CA SER A 386 -15.14 -5.44 43.57
C SER A 386 -13.85 -4.87 42.96
N GLU A 387 -12.79 -5.68 42.81
CA GLU A 387 -11.52 -5.24 42.22
C GLU A 387 -11.58 -5.08 40.69
N LYS A 388 -12.47 -5.81 40.01
CA LYS A 388 -12.68 -5.74 38.56
C LYS A 388 -13.49 -4.51 38.12
N VAL A 389 -14.40 -4.04 38.97
CA VAL A 389 -15.37 -2.97 38.67
C VAL A 389 -14.88 -1.60 39.16
N VAL A 390 -14.16 -1.53 40.28
CA VAL A 390 -13.61 -0.25 40.79
C VAL A 390 -12.69 0.41 39.76
N PRO A 391 -12.99 1.65 39.32
CA PRO A 391 -12.13 2.43 38.43
C PRO A 391 -10.72 2.64 38.99
N TRP A 392 -9.79 3.08 38.14
CA TRP A 392 -8.38 3.24 38.50
C TRP A 392 -8.14 4.53 39.31
N GLY A 393 -8.75 4.64 40.49
CA GLY A 393 -8.63 5.81 41.37
C GLY A 393 -9.40 5.68 42.69
N ASP A 394 -10.57 5.03 42.68
CA ASP A 394 -11.60 5.18 43.72
C ASP A 394 -11.37 4.31 44.98
N PHE A 395 -10.20 4.50 45.61
CA PHE A 395 -10.05 4.30 47.04
C PHE A 395 -10.08 5.69 47.68
N GLU A 396 -11.12 5.98 48.46
CA GLU A 396 -11.35 7.30 49.05
C GLU A 396 -10.19 7.75 49.93
N GLU A 397 -9.55 8.83 49.51
CA GLU A 397 -8.42 9.52 50.13
C GLU A 397 -7.15 8.68 50.35
N ALA A 398 -6.01 9.36 50.45
CA ALA A 398 -4.83 8.74 51.03
C ALA A 398 -5.09 8.63 52.53
N ILE A 399 -5.23 7.41 53.06
CA ILE A 399 -5.21 7.17 54.51
C ILE A 399 -3.94 7.83 55.05
N ASP A 400 -4.10 8.89 55.85
CA ASP A 400 -2.98 9.67 56.40
C ASP A 400 -2.29 8.87 57.50
N VAL A 401 -1.51 7.87 57.07
CA VAL A 401 -0.60 7.11 57.90
C VAL A 401 0.52 8.05 58.32
N LYS A 402 0.25 8.78 59.41
CA LYS A 402 1.19 9.72 60.04
C LYS A 402 2.58 9.10 60.12
N ALA A 403 3.57 9.87 59.66
CA ALA A 403 4.80 9.33 59.12
C ALA A 403 5.72 8.64 60.14
N ASP A 404 5.47 7.37 60.42
CA ASP A 404 6.54 6.40 60.67
C ASP A 404 7.12 5.99 59.30
N GLN A 405 8.30 6.54 58.97
CA GLN A 405 9.04 6.20 57.76
C GLN A 405 9.70 4.81 57.87
N ILE A 406 8.88 3.76 57.98
CA ILE A 406 9.31 2.39 57.74
C ILE A 406 9.62 2.29 56.25
N ALA A 407 10.88 2.55 55.88
CA ALA A 407 11.35 2.52 54.51
C ALA A 407 11.06 1.14 53.91
N PHE A 408 10.04 1.09 53.04
CA PHE A 408 9.53 -0.15 52.45
C PHE A 408 10.53 -0.66 51.40
N LYS A 409 11.61 -1.26 51.86
CA LYS A 409 12.54 -2.05 51.06
C LYS A 409 11.82 -3.32 50.60
N LEU A 410 11.04 -3.15 49.53
CA LEU A 410 10.59 -4.25 48.69
C LEU A 410 11.86 -4.99 48.23
N ASN A 411 12.05 -6.21 48.72
CA ASN A 411 13.19 -7.07 48.34
C ASN A 411 12.97 -7.62 46.93
N VAL A 412 12.95 -6.73 45.92
CA VAL A 412 12.99 -7.09 44.51
C VAL A 412 14.32 -7.78 44.22
N LEU A 413 14.31 -8.77 43.34
CA LEU A 413 15.53 -9.43 42.86
C LEU A 413 16.50 -8.41 42.26
N ASP A 414 17.80 -8.72 42.29
CA ASP A 414 18.89 -7.80 41.94
C ASP A 414 18.88 -7.38 40.45
N LEU A 415 18.13 -6.31 40.18
CA LEU A 415 17.86 -5.77 38.84
C LEU A 415 19.08 -5.10 38.20
N LYS A 416 20.16 -4.81 38.96
CA LYS A 416 21.39 -4.18 38.44
C LYS A 416 22.11 -4.98 37.36
N SER A 417 21.74 -6.26 37.18
CA SER A 417 22.27 -7.16 36.17
C SER A 417 21.52 -7.13 34.82
N HIS A 418 20.34 -6.50 34.74
CA HIS A 418 19.40 -6.71 33.63
C HIS A 418 18.67 -5.47 33.08
N VAL A 419 18.90 -4.27 33.64
CA VAL A 419 18.20 -3.05 33.20
C VAL A 419 19.15 -1.86 33.15
N ASP A 420 19.47 -1.40 31.93
CA ASP A 420 20.21 -0.15 31.68
C ASP A 420 19.26 1.07 31.79
N LEU A 421 18.80 1.39 33.01
CA LEU A 421 18.03 2.59 33.32
C LEU A 421 18.64 3.33 34.52
N ASP A 422 18.66 4.66 34.45
CA ASP A 422 19.05 5.49 35.60
C ASP A 422 18.03 5.37 36.74
N GLU A 423 18.48 5.48 38.00
CA GLU A 423 17.63 5.35 39.20
C GLU A 423 16.42 6.32 39.16
N LYS A 424 16.58 7.50 38.54
CA LYS A 424 15.50 8.49 38.32
C LYS A 424 14.45 8.05 37.31
N GLU A 425 14.84 7.33 36.25
CA GLU A 425 13.91 6.80 35.26
C GLU A 425 13.17 5.57 35.82
N LEU A 426 13.85 4.77 36.64
CA LEU A 426 13.25 3.68 37.40
C LEU A 426 12.19 4.20 38.39
N ASP A 427 12.50 5.23 39.18
CA ASP A 427 11.53 5.88 40.08
C ASP A 427 10.32 6.44 39.32
N ALA A 428 10.54 7.08 38.17
CA ALA A 428 9.44 7.57 37.32
C ALA A 428 8.54 6.43 36.81
N GLN A 429 9.11 5.29 36.41
CA GLN A 429 8.34 4.10 36.02
C GLN A 429 7.62 3.44 37.20
N ILE A 430 8.21 3.44 38.40
CA ILE A 430 7.58 2.96 39.63
C ILE A 430 6.38 3.84 40.01
N GLN A 431 6.50 5.17 39.89
CA GLN A 431 5.40 6.11 40.06
C GLN A 431 4.28 5.89 39.03
N LEU A 432 4.63 5.66 37.77
CA LEU A 432 3.66 5.32 36.70
C LEU A 432 2.87 4.03 37.04
N MET A 433 3.53 3.03 37.65
CA MET A 433 2.89 1.78 38.10
C MET A 433 2.31 1.83 39.53
N SER A 434 2.26 2.99 40.18
CA SER A 434 1.76 3.13 41.57
C SER A 434 0.36 2.53 41.81
N THR A 435 -0.53 2.59 40.82
CA THR A 435 -1.88 1.98 40.89
C THR A 435 -1.86 0.45 40.84
N PHE A 436 -0.89 -0.15 40.13
CA PHE A 436 -0.65 -1.59 40.15
C PHE A 436 -0.11 -2.04 41.50
N TRP A 437 0.90 -1.34 42.04
CA TRP A 437 1.48 -1.64 43.35
C TRP A 437 0.47 -1.53 44.49
N ARG A 438 -0.42 -0.53 44.48
CA ARG A 438 -1.54 -0.43 45.44
C ARG A 438 -2.48 -1.64 45.38
N ARG A 439 -2.83 -2.12 44.17
CA ARG A 439 -3.67 -3.32 44.00
C ARG A 439 -2.97 -4.59 44.48
N GLN A 440 -1.65 -4.72 44.27
CA GLN A 440 -0.88 -5.84 44.82
C GLN A 440 -0.89 -5.82 46.35
N ALA A 441 -0.59 -4.67 46.97
CA ALA A 441 -0.57 -4.54 48.44
C ALA A 441 -1.94 -4.86 49.08
N LEU A 442 -3.06 -4.47 48.44
CA LEU A 442 -4.40 -4.81 48.90
C LEU A 442 -4.70 -6.32 48.80
N ALA A 443 -4.24 -6.99 47.74
CA ALA A 443 -4.37 -8.44 47.60
C ALA A 443 -3.53 -9.20 48.64
N GLU A 444 -2.29 -8.74 48.90
CA GLU A 444 -1.42 -9.31 49.93
C GLU A 444 -2.02 -9.13 51.34
N ALA A 445 -2.60 -7.97 51.65
CA ALA A 445 -3.31 -7.73 52.90
C ALA A 445 -4.55 -8.62 53.07
N GLN A 446 -5.34 -8.83 52.01
CA GLN A 446 -6.45 -9.79 52.02
C GLN A 446 -5.98 -11.23 52.26
N ILE A 447 -4.90 -11.66 51.61
CA ILE A 447 -4.29 -12.99 51.81
C ILE A 447 -3.82 -13.17 53.26
N ALA A 448 -3.19 -12.15 53.86
CA ALA A 448 -2.79 -12.17 55.26
C ALA A 448 -4.00 -12.34 56.21
N LEU A 449 -5.07 -11.57 56.01
CA LEU A 449 -6.31 -11.67 56.80
C LEU A 449 -7.03 -13.01 56.62
N LEU A 450 -7.01 -13.60 55.42
CA LEU A 450 -7.56 -14.92 55.15
C LEU A 450 -6.75 -16.02 55.83
N ASN A 451 -5.41 -15.93 55.81
CA ASN A 451 -4.54 -16.85 56.54
C ASN A 451 -4.75 -16.76 58.06
N GLU A 452 -4.89 -15.56 58.62
CA GLU A 452 -5.15 -15.37 60.05
C GLU A 452 -6.52 -15.97 60.45
N LYS A 453 -7.57 -15.74 59.64
CA LYS A 453 -8.89 -16.36 59.83
C LYS A 453 -8.83 -17.89 59.71
N LYS A 454 -8.08 -18.42 58.74
CA LYS A 454 -7.86 -19.86 58.58
C LYS A 454 -7.21 -20.47 59.83
N MET A 455 -6.13 -19.88 60.35
CA MET A 455 -5.44 -20.37 61.55
C MET A 455 -6.36 -20.37 62.78
N LYS A 456 -7.22 -19.35 62.93
CA LYS A 456 -8.26 -19.29 63.98
C LYS A 456 -9.29 -20.43 63.82
N LEU A 457 -9.82 -20.63 62.62
CA LEU A 457 -10.79 -21.69 62.30
C LEU A 457 -10.19 -23.10 62.44
N GLU A 458 -8.92 -23.32 62.09
CA GLU A 458 -8.24 -24.59 62.31
C GLU A 458 -8.03 -24.88 63.80
N ALA A 459 -7.64 -23.86 64.59
CA ALA A 459 -7.54 -23.98 66.04
C ALA A 459 -8.90 -24.25 66.70
N ASP A 460 -9.98 -23.59 66.27
CA ASP A 460 -11.33 -23.80 66.80
C ASP A 460 -11.91 -25.14 66.36
N ASN A 461 -11.72 -25.56 65.10
CA ASN A 461 -12.08 -26.90 64.65
C ASN A 461 -11.34 -27.97 65.47
N GLN A 462 -10.06 -27.78 65.77
CA GLN A 462 -9.32 -28.69 66.65
C GLN A 462 -9.86 -28.68 68.09
N LYS A 463 -10.33 -27.55 68.63
CA LYS A 463 -11.09 -27.51 69.92
C LYS A 463 -12.40 -28.29 69.81
N HIS A 464 -13.15 -28.16 68.72
CA HIS A 464 -14.40 -28.90 68.49
C HIS A 464 -14.17 -30.40 68.33
N ILE A 465 -13.18 -30.84 67.55
CA ILE A 465 -12.74 -32.24 67.43
C ILE A 465 -12.35 -32.80 68.80
N ASN A 466 -11.59 -32.04 69.60
CA ASN A 466 -11.21 -32.45 70.95
C ASN A 466 -12.42 -32.49 71.91
N LYS A 467 -13.41 -31.60 71.76
CA LYS A 467 -14.66 -31.62 72.53
C LYS A 467 -15.54 -32.82 72.15
N ILE A 468 -15.66 -33.14 70.86
CA ILE A 468 -16.37 -34.32 70.35
C ILE A 468 -15.68 -35.60 70.84
N LYS A 469 -14.34 -35.68 70.80
CA LYS A 469 -13.59 -36.80 71.39
C LYS A 469 -13.84 -36.94 72.90
N ARG A 470 -14.01 -35.85 73.64
CA ARG A 470 -14.39 -35.86 75.07
C ARG A 470 -15.86 -36.22 75.34
N ILE A 471 -16.76 -36.03 74.38
CA ILE A 471 -18.18 -36.42 74.50
C ILE A 471 -18.34 -37.90 74.10
N ASN A 472 -17.69 -38.34 73.02
CA ASN A 472 -17.62 -39.75 72.64
C ASN A 472 -16.85 -40.61 73.65
N LYS A 473 -16.07 -40.01 74.56
CA LYS A 473 -15.44 -40.69 75.71
C LYS A 473 -16.45 -41.27 76.72
N VAL A 474 -17.74 -40.97 76.62
CA VAL A 474 -18.80 -41.75 77.31
C VAL A 474 -18.81 -43.22 76.87
N ALA A 475 -18.17 -43.57 75.74
CA ALA A 475 -17.93 -44.94 75.29
C ALA A 475 -16.47 -45.42 75.48
N ASP A 476 -15.61 -44.69 76.20
CA ASP A 476 -14.22 -45.07 76.46
C ASP A 476 -14.11 -45.81 77.81
N VAL A 477 -13.91 -47.13 77.73
CA VAL A 477 -13.98 -48.09 78.86
C VAL A 477 -12.99 -47.73 79.98
N ALA A 478 -11.92 -47.00 79.68
CA ALA A 478 -10.88 -46.59 80.62
C ALA A 478 -11.27 -45.44 81.57
N GLU A 479 -12.42 -44.78 81.38
CA GLU A 479 -12.94 -43.76 82.32
C GLU A 479 -14.14 -44.28 83.13
N LEU A 480 -14.98 -45.15 82.57
CA LEU A 480 -16.01 -45.90 83.33
C LEU A 480 -15.40 -46.78 84.45
N THR A 481 -14.21 -47.33 84.21
CA THR A 481 -13.45 -48.09 85.21
C THR A 481 -12.81 -47.23 86.32
N LYS A 482 -12.91 -45.89 86.23
CA LYS A 482 -12.48 -44.96 87.30
C LYS A 482 -13.63 -44.38 88.12
N THR A 483 -14.86 -44.47 87.62
CA THR A 483 -16.07 -44.16 88.41
C THR A 483 -16.59 -45.37 89.19
N LEU A 484 -16.16 -46.59 88.83
CA LEU A 484 -16.32 -47.80 89.63
C LEU A 484 -15.25 -47.88 90.72
N THR A 485 -15.47 -47.22 91.86
CA THR A 485 -14.65 -47.38 93.06
C THR A 485 -14.90 -48.75 93.70
N VAL A 486 -13.97 -49.69 93.48
CA VAL A 486 -13.85 -50.91 94.28
C VAL A 486 -12.69 -50.71 95.25
N ASP A 487 -12.99 -50.53 96.53
CA ASP A 487 -11.99 -50.28 97.56
C ASP A 487 -11.12 -51.52 97.81
N CYS A 488 -9.80 -51.39 97.64
CA CYS A 488 -8.82 -52.24 98.31
C CYS A 488 -7.43 -51.57 98.38
N ILE A 489 -7.21 -50.83 99.48
CA ILE A 489 -5.96 -50.64 100.24
C ILE A 489 -4.62 -50.89 99.51
N TRP A 490 -3.81 -49.84 99.30
CA TRP A 490 -2.47 -49.61 99.90
C TRP A 490 -1.83 -48.32 99.29
N PRO A 491 -0.86 -47.64 99.96
CA PRO A 491 -0.61 -46.20 99.73
C PRO A 491 0.31 -45.82 98.54
N GLU A 492 0.32 -44.52 98.22
CA GLU A 492 1.02 -43.92 97.09
C GLU A 492 2.55 -43.86 97.23
N HIS A 493 3.24 -43.80 96.07
CA HIS A 493 4.34 -42.84 95.90
C HIS A 493 4.28 -42.19 94.51
N LYS A 494 4.05 -40.87 94.48
CA LYS A 494 4.08 -40.04 93.27
C LYS A 494 5.50 -39.50 93.02
N ALA A 495 5.91 -39.47 91.76
CA ALA A 495 7.07 -38.69 91.30
C ALA A 495 6.65 -37.82 90.10
N PRO A 496 7.06 -36.54 90.02
CA PRO A 496 6.63 -35.62 88.95
C PRO A 496 7.44 -35.81 87.65
N PRO A 497 6.85 -35.57 86.46
CA PRO A 497 7.56 -35.66 85.19
C PRO A 497 8.50 -34.47 84.96
N ALA A 498 9.60 -34.71 84.25
CA ALA A 498 10.67 -33.72 84.01
C ALA A 498 10.32 -32.67 82.95
N ARG A 499 10.98 -31.50 83.04
CA ARG A 499 10.96 -30.47 81.99
C ARG A 499 12.01 -30.80 80.92
N CYS A 500 11.59 -30.95 79.66
CA CYS A 500 12.51 -30.98 78.53
C CYS A 500 12.69 -29.57 77.93
N THR A 501 13.93 -29.13 77.77
CA THR A 501 14.31 -27.87 77.13
C THR A 501 14.27 -27.97 75.61
N GLN A 502 13.73 -26.97 74.94
CA GLN A 502 13.78 -26.85 73.47
C GLN A 502 15.18 -26.40 73.04
N TYR A 503 15.81 -27.15 72.13
CA TYR A 503 17.02 -26.71 71.42
C TYR A 503 16.63 -26.07 70.09
N THR A 504 16.94 -24.78 69.93
CA THR A 504 16.75 -24.05 68.67
C THR A 504 17.94 -24.26 67.75
N PHE A 505 17.76 -25.03 66.66
CA PHE A 505 18.70 -25.04 65.54
C PHE A 505 18.39 -23.89 64.59
N VAL A 506 19.20 -22.83 64.62
CA VAL A 506 19.24 -21.81 63.56
C VAL A 506 20.36 -22.18 62.60
N ARG A 507 20.04 -22.30 61.30
CA ARG A 507 21.03 -22.48 60.24
C ARG A 507 21.16 -21.14 59.50
N PRO A 508 22.36 -20.57 59.34
CA PRO A 508 22.52 -19.31 58.62
C PRO A 508 22.27 -19.47 57.11
N LEU A 509 21.93 -18.34 56.48
CA LEU A 509 22.11 -18.08 55.05
C LEU A 509 23.52 -17.54 54.81
#